data_AF-W1YHP5-F1
#
_entry.id   AF-W1YHP5-F1
#
_cell.length_a   1.000
_cell.length_b   1.000
_cell.length_c   1.000
_cell.angle_alpha   90.00
_cell.angle_beta   90.00
_cell.angle_gamma   90.00
#
_symmetry.space_group_name_H-M   'P 1'
#
loop_
_entity.id
_entity.type
_entity.pdbx_description
1 polymer ?
#
loop_
_entity_poly.entity_id
_entity_poly.type
_entity_poly.pdbx_seq_one_letter_code
_entity_poly.pdbx_strand_id
1 'polypeptide(L)' 'MDVDILRLYATTPIEPVWNGKEFVPRLMLPISLSFDHRVIDGADGARFITIINNTLSDIRRLVM' A
#
# COMPACT_ATOMS: atom_id res chain seq x y z
N MET A 1 -14.74 -2.97 18.77
CA MET A 1 -14.23 -1.58 18.76
C MET A 1 -12.80 -1.75 18.30
N ASP A 2 -12.63 -2.10 17.02
CA ASP A 2 -11.43 -2.77 16.54
C ASP A 2 -10.83 -1.88 15.46
N VAL A 3 -9.84 -1.09 15.85
CA VAL A 3 -8.41 -1.36 15.66
C VAL A 3 -8.05 -1.48 14.18
N ASP A 4 -7.25 -0.54 13.72
CA ASP A 4 -6.73 -0.46 12.36
C ASP A 4 -5.97 -1.75 12.03
N ILE A 5 -6.49 -2.54 11.09
CA ILE A 5 -5.84 -3.79 10.66
C ILE A 5 -5.37 -3.61 9.21
N LEU A 6 -4.05 -3.52 9.04
CA LEU A 6 -3.38 -3.69 7.76
C LEU A 6 -3.23 -5.19 7.49
N ARG A 7 -3.68 -5.65 6.31
CA ARG A 7 -3.43 -7.02 5.85
C ARG A 7 -2.51 -7.03 4.64
N LEU A 8 -1.55 -7.95 4.68
CA LEU A 8 -0.65 -8.30 3.58
C LEU A 8 -1.09 -9.65 3.01
N TYR A 9 -1.24 -9.73 1.69
CA TYR A 9 -1.51 -11.01 1.03
C TYR A 9 -0.18 -11.70 0.71
N ALA A 10 -0.09 -13.01 1.01
CA ALA A 10 1.11 -13.79 0.75
C ALA A 10 1.39 -14.02 -0.75
N THR A 11 0.35 -13.88 -1.60
CA THR A 11 0.47 -14.07 -3.04
C THR A 11 0.73 -12.72 -3.72
N THR A 12 1.89 -12.57 -4.36
CA THR A 12 2.28 -11.38 -5.12
C THR A 12 2.20 -11.67 -6.63
N PRO A 13 1.15 -11.23 -7.33
CA PRO A 13 1.06 -11.42 -8.77
C PRO A 13 2.09 -10.54 -9.51
N ILE A 14 2.53 -11.03 -10.68
CA ILE A 14 3.26 -10.20 -11.65
C ILE A 14 2.22 -9.50 -12.51
N GLU A 15 2.16 -8.18 -12.43
CA GLU A 15 1.19 -7.35 -13.15
C GLU A 15 1.90 -6.39 -14.12
N PRO A 16 1.33 -6.15 -15.31
CA PRO A 16 1.85 -5.14 -16.23
C PRO A 16 1.53 -3.73 -15.73
N VAL A 17 2.57 -2.95 -15.38
CA VAL A 17 2.43 -1.57 -14.90
C VAL A 17 2.90 -0.61 -15.99
N TRP A 18 2.09 0.40 -16.31
CA TRP A 18 2.44 1.43 -17.28
C TRP A 18 3.52 2.36 -16.72
N ASN A 19 4.62 2.55 -17.46
CA ASN A 19 5.71 3.44 -17.07
C ASN A 19 5.68 4.83 -17.76
N GLY A 20 4.65 5.11 -18.57
CA GLY A 20 4.56 6.31 -19.41
C GLY A 20 4.83 6.06 -20.90
N LYS A 21 5.43 4.91 -21.26
CA LYS A 21 5.78 4.54 -22.64
C LYS A 21 5.37 3.11 -23.01
N GLU A 22 5.56 2.17 -22.10
CA GLU A 22 5.24 0.75 -22.31
C GLU A 22 4.77 0.10 -21.00
N PHE A 23 4.17 -1.08 -21.12
CA PHE A 23 3.83 -1.90 -19.97
C PHE A 23 5.03 -2.74 -19.56
N VAL A 24 5.52 -2.52 -18.33
CA VAL A 24 6.61 -3.31 -17.75
C VAL A 24 6.05 -4.27 -16.69
N PRO A 25 6.45 -5.54 -16.69
CA PRO A 25 6.03 -6.48 -15.66
C PRO A 25 6.64 -6.07 -14.32
N ARG A 26 5.81 -5.89 -13.30
CA ARG A 26 6.26 -5.66 -11.92
C ARG A 26 5.64 -6.66 -10.96
N LEU A 27 6.41 -7.02 -9.94
CA LEU A 27 5.90 -7.73 -8.78
C LEU A 27 5.07 -6.75 -7.94
N MET A 28 3.77 -7.00 -7.82
CA MET A 28 2.88 -6.16 -7.03
C MET A 28 2.55 -6.87 -5.71
N LEU A 29 2.65 -6.12 -4.61
CA LEU A 29 2.24 -6.57 -3.29
C LEU A 29 0.85 -6.00 -2.98
N PRO A 30 -0.21 -6.81 -3.00
CA PRO A 30 -1.52 -6.31 -2.61
C PRO A 30 -1.54 -6.05 -1.11
N ILE A 31 -2.04 -4.89 -0.72
CA ILE A 31 -2.28 -4.49 0.68
C ILE A 31 -3.70 -3.99 0.81
N SER A 32 -4.35 -4.31 1.94
CA SER A 32 -5.67 -3.78 2.28
C SER A 32 -5.65 -3.13 3.66
N LEU A 33 -6.24 -1.94 3.74
CA LEU A 33 -6.42 -1.17 4.97
C LEU A 33 -7.88 -1.22 5.38
N SER A 34 -8.15 -1.70 6.59
CA SER A 34 -9.45 -1.59 7.24
C SER A 34 -9.33 -0.63 8.41
N PHE A 35 -10.18 0.41 8.42
CA PHE A 35 -10.20 1.44 9.46
C PHE A 35 -11.64 1.82 9.81
N ASP A 36 -11.85 2.35 11.02
CA ASP A 36 -13.15 2.87 11.45
C ASP A 36 -13.37 4.29 10.91
N HIS A 37 -14.22 4.41 9.90
CA HIS A 37 -14.55 5.69 9.25
C HIS A 37 -15.23 6.72 10.18
N ARG A 38 -15.69 6.31 11.37
CA ARG A 38 -16.22 7.24 12.38
C ARG A 38 -15.11 8.00 13.10
N VAL A 39 -13.89 7.48 13.06
CA VAL A 39 -12.71 8.02 13.74
C VAL A 39 -11.75 8.65 12.73
N ILE A 40 -11.55 7.98 11.59
CA ILE A 40 -10.58 8.37 10.55
C ILE A 40 -11.35 8.76 9.28
N ASP A 41 -11.02 9.92 8.71
CA ASP A 41 -11.59 10.30 7.42
C ASP A 41 -10.92 9.53 6.25
N GLY A 42 -11.59 9.48 5.10
CA GLY A 42 -11.06 8.74 3.94
C GLY A 42 -9.77 9.33 3.37
N ALA A 43 -9.53 10.63 3.55
CA ALA A 43 -8.31 11.29 3.09
C ALA A 43 -7.12 10.97 3.99
N ASP A 44 -7.32 10.89 5.30
CA ASP A 44 -6.36 10.42 6.29
C ASP A 44 -6.00 8.95 6.02
N GLY A 45 -6.99 8.09 5.77
CA GLY A 45 -6.78 6.70 5.39
C GLY A 45 -5.97 6.56 4.09
N ALA A 46 -6.28 7.35 3.06
CA ALA A 46 -5.53 7.38 1.80
C ALA A 46 -4.09 7.89 1.97
N ARG A 47 -3.88 8.87 2.84
CA ARG A 47 -2.54 9.36 3.19
C ARG A 47 -1.75 8.30 3.94
N PHE A 48 -2.36 7.59 4.89
CA PHE A 48 -1.73 6.52 5.64
C PHE A 48 -1.28 5.35 4.77
N ILE A 49 -2.15 4.82 3.90
CA ILE A 49 -1.77 3.75 2.98
C ILE A 49 -0.67 4.19 2.00
N THR A 50 -0.67 5.45 1.59
CA THR A 50 0.39 6.02 0.72
C THR A 50 1.74 6.06 1.42
N ILE A 51 1.77 6.42 2.71
CA ILE A 51 2.99 6.37 3.53
C ILE A 51 3.51 4.93 3.60
N ILE A 52 2.65 3.96 3.90
CA ILE A 52 3.02 2.54 3.96
C ILE A 52 3.59 2.08 2.62
N ASN A 53 2.91 2.36 1.51
CA ASN A 53 3.36 1.98 0.17
C ASN A 53 4.74 2.58 -0.15
N ASN A 54 4.95 3.84 0.19
CA ASN A 54 6.22 4.53 0.00
C ASN A 54 7.36 3.92 0.82
N THR A 55 7.09 3.51 2.07
CA THR A 55 8.09 2.87 2.92
C THR A 55 8.41 1.45 2.45
N LEU A 56 7.41 0.68 2.02
CA LEU A 56 7.61 -0.67 1.49
C LEU A 56 8.31 -0.67 0.13
N SER A 57 8.05 0.34 -0.70
CA SER A 57 8.70 0.49 -2.02
C SER A 57 10.18 0.86 -1.91
N ASP A 58 10.62 1.49 -0.81
CA ASP A 58 12.01 1.84 -0.58
C ASP A 58 12.40 1.60 0.88
N ILE A 59 12.94 0.40 1.14
CA ILE A 59 13.34 -0.03 2.48
C ILE A 59 14.41 0.85 3.12
N ARG A 60 15.14 1.67 2.34
CA ARG A 60 16.12 2.63 2.90
C ARG A 60 15.46 3.69 3.78
N ARG A 61 14.16 3.94 3.58
CA ARG A 61 13.36 4.86 4.41
C ARG A 61 13.12 4.35 5.84
N LEU A 62 13.38 3.07 6.12
CA LEU A 62 13.26 2.49 7.47
C LEU A 62 14.54 2.65 8.31
N VAL A 63 15.69 2.91 7.68
CA VAL A 63 17.02 2.85 8.32
C VAL A 63 17.60 4.25 8.58
N MET A 64 16.95 5.30 8.08
CA MET A 64 17.44 6.69 8.14
C MET A 64 16.73 7.50 9.22
#